data_AF-A0A7S0LXH2-F1
#
_entry.id   AF-A0A7S0LXH2-F1
#
_cell.length_a   1.000
_cell.length_b   1.000
_cell.length_c   1.000
_cell.angle_alpha   90.00
_cell.angle_beta   90.00
_cell.angle_gamma   90.00
#
_symmetry.space_group_name_H-M   'P 1'
#
loop_
_entity.id
_entity.type
_entity.pdbx_description
1 polymer ?
#
loop_
_entity_poly.entity_id
_entity_poly.type
_entity_poly.pdbx_seq_one_letter_code
_entity_poly.pdbx_strand_id
1 'polypeptide(L)'
;MTSLTPHAKQILDRLRSDKANQKCIDCESRLSVDWASVNLGVFFCIDCSGKHRGLGVHLSFVRSITMDKWDDRQLAFMEAGGNKACKEFLKEHKCFDLPLAQRWASKGAEKWRKRLAAEVDKALKKKAARATSDSSDSD
;
A
#
# COMPACT_ATOMS: atom_id res chain seq x y z
N MET A 1 -2.46 10.36 -22.58
CA MET A 1 -1.68 10.25 -21.33
C MET A 1 -2.45 9.35 -20.38
N THR A 2 -2.14 8.06 -20.37
CA THR A 2 -2.71 7.12 -19.39
C THR A 2 -1.54 6.54 -18.61
N SER A 3 -1.44 6.98 -17.36
CA SER A 3 -0.41 6.61 -16.38
C SER A 3 -0.59 5.19 -15.85
N LEU A 4 -1.80 4.66 -15.87
CA LEU A 4 -2.13 3.35 -15.32
C LEU A 4 -2.15 2.28 -16.40
N THR A 5 -1.26 1.29 -16.31
CA THR A 5 -1.25 0.14 -17.21
C THR A 5 -2.47 -0.76 -16.95
N PRO A 6 -2.96 -1.53 -17.94
CA PRO A 6 -4.07 -2.47 -17.74
C PRO A 6 -3.82 -3.45 -16.59
N HIS A 7 -2.58 -3.93 -16.45
CA HIS A 7 -2.17 -4.83 -15.37
C HIS A 7 -2.29 -4.17 -13.99
N ALA A 8 -1.72 -2.98 -13.82
CA ALA A 8 -1.80 -2.24 -12.57
C ALA A 8 -3.26 -1.91 -12.21
N LYS A 9 -4.07 -1.51 -13.21
CA LYS A 9 -5.50 -1.25 -13.03
C LYS A 9 -6.23 -2.47 -12.49
N GLN A 10 -6.02 -3.64 -13.09
CA GLN A 10 -6.67 -4.88 -12.66
C GLN A 10 -6.35 -5.22 -11.20
N ILE A 11 -5.10 -5.10 -10.80
CA ILE A 11 -4.68 -5.37 -9.41
C ILE A 11 -5.32 -4.37 -8.45
N LEU A 12 -5.20 -3.07 -8.75
CA LEU A 12 -5.70 -2.01 -7.87
C LEU A 12 -7.23 -2.04 -7.75
N ASP A 13 -7.95 -2.35 -8.82
CA ASP A 13 -9.41 -2.53 -8.79
C ASP A 13 -9.82 -3.72 -7.94
N ARG A 14 -9.11 -4.86 -8.06
CA ARG A 14 -9.33 -6.02 -7.19
C ARG A 14 -9.06 -5.70 -5.72
N LEU A 15 -8.00 -4.96 -5.39
CA LEU A 15 -7.73 -4.58 -4.00
C LEU A 15 -8.83 -3.65 -3.46
N ARG A 16 -9.35 -2.73 -4.28
CA ARG A 16 -10.44 -1.81 -3.91
C ARG A 16 -11.82 -2.47 -3.82
N SER A 17 -11.98 -3.73 -4.22
CA SER A 17 -13.23 -4.45 -3.96
C SER A 17 -13.38 -4.87 -2.49
N ASP A 18 -12.29 -4.85 -1.70
CA ASP A 18 -12.37 -5.04 -0.24
C ASP A 18 -13.05 -3.83 0.42
N LYS A 19 -14.07 -4.09 1.23
CA LYS A 19 -14.84 -3.07 1.97
C LYS A 19 -13.97 -2.17 2.84
N ALA A 20 -12.86 -2.66 3.37
CA ALA A 20 -11.94 -1.86 4.18
C ALA A 20 -11.13 -0.88 3.33
N ASN A 21 -10.83 -1.22 2.07
CA ASN A 21 -10.10 -0.37 1.13
C ASN A 21 -11.01 0.69 0.47
N GLN A 22 -12.34 0.54 0.59
CA GLN A 22 -13.34 1.50 0.12
C GLN A 22 -13.56 2.68 1.07
N LYS A 23 -12.88 2.71 2.21
CA LYS A 23 -12.94 3.82 3.17
C LYS A 23 -11.55 4.36 3.42
N CYS A 24 -11.45 5.67 3.57
CA CYS A 24 -10.19 6.29 3.94
C CYS A 24 -9.70 5.77 5.29
N ILE A 25 -8.46 5.28 5.36
CA ILE A 25 -7.91 4.74 6.61
C ILE A 25 -7.82 5.79 7.73
N ASP A 26 -7.66 7.07 7.39
CA ASP A 26 -7.42 8.12 8.38
C ASP A 26 -8.66 8.81 8.91
N CYS A 27 -9.65 9.06 8.05
CA CYS A 27 -10.85 9.83 8.40
C CYS A 27 -12.16 9.06 8.22
N GLU A 28 -12.09 7.80 7.77
CA GLU A 28 -13.24 6.91 7.51
C GLU A 28 -14.30 7.45 6.54
N SER A 29 -14.00 8.58 5.89
CA SER A 29 -14.84 9.20 4.88
C SER A 29 -15.08 8.24 3.71
N ARG A 30 -16.29 8.33 3.14
CA ARG A 30 -16.72 7.63 1.93
C ARG A 30 -16.44 8.44 0.66
N LEU A 31 -15.75 9.59 0.77
CA LEU A 31 -15.15 10.24 -0.39
C LEU A 31 -14.30 9.25 -1.16
N SER A 32 -14.14 9.49 -2.47
CA SER A 32 -13.40 8.58 -3.33
C SER A 32 -11.99 8.31 -2.78
N VAL A 33 -11.67 7.03 -2.62
CA VAL A 33 -10.41 6.54 -2.06
C VAL A 33 -9.45 6.23 -3.21
N ASP A 34 -9.05 7.28 -3.93
CA ASP A 34 -8.21 7.21 -5.14
C ASP A 34 -6.72 7.49 -4.88
N TRP A 35 -6.33 7.52 -3.62
CA TRP A 35 -4.95 7.76 -3.21
C TRP A 35 -4.45 6.63 -2.32
N ALA A 36 -3.14 6.41 -2.35
CA ALA A 36 -2.50 5.37 -1.58
C ALA A 36 -1.14 5.81 -1.05
N SER A 37 -0.70 5.19 0.04
CA SER A 37 0.69 5.23 0.49
C SER A 37 1.31 3.87 0.25
N VAL A 38 2.20 3.79 -0.73
CA VAL A 38 2.77 2.52 -1.19
C VAL A 38 3.51 1.80 -0.08
N ASN A 39 4.46 2.47 0.58
CA ASN A 39 5.27 1.88 1.65
C ASN A 39 4.46 1.47 2.90
N LEU A 40 3.21 1.89 3.01
CA LEU A 40 2.27 1.50 4.05
C LEU A 40 1.25 0.46 3.54
N GLY A 41 1.08 0.31 2.22
CA GLY A 41 0.07 -0.55 1.63
C GLY A 41 -1.37 -0.11 1.94
N VAL A 42 -1.63 1.19 2.10
CA VAL A 42 -2.96 1.71 2.53
C VAL A 42 -3.57 2.67 1.52
N PHE A 43 -4.89 2.77 1.56
CA PHE A 43 -5.74 3.61 0.71
C PHE A 43 -6.41 4.73 1.52
N PHE A 44 -6.42 5.95 0.98
CA PHE A 44 -7.03 7.13 1.59
C PHE A 44 -7.65 8.10 0.57
N CYS A 45 -8.42 9.07 1.08
CA CYS A 45 -9.07 10.09 0.26
C CYS A 45 -8.09 11.22 -0.13
N ILE A 46 -8.53 12.08 -1.06
CA ILE A 46 -7.76 13.23 -1.54
C ILE A 46 -7.33 14.19 -0.43
N ASP A 47 -8.19 14.46 0.54
CA ASP A 47 -7.86 15.39 1.65
C ASP A 47 -6.73 14.85 2.53
N CYS A 48 -6.72 13.54 2.78
CA CYS A 48 -5.68 12.90 3.56
C CYS A 48 -4.39 12.76 2.75
N SER A 49 -4.47 12.70 1.41
CA SER A 49 -3.28 12.66 0.56
C SER A 49 -2.37 13.87 0.76
N GLY A 50 -2.93 15.08 0.92
CA GLY A 50 -2.16 16.29 1.23
C GLY A 50 -1.45 16.21 2.59
N LYS A 51 -2.14 15.68 3.60
CA LYS A 51 -1.57 15.46 4.95
C LYS A 51 -0.42 14.47 4.90
N HIS A 52 -0.59 13.35 4.19
CA HIS A 52 0.44 12.34 3.98
C HIS A 52 1.67 12.90 3.25
N ARG A 53 1.47 13.74 2.23
CA ARG A 53 2.58 14.42 1.53
C ARG A 53 3.40 15.28 2.49
N GLY A 54 2.75 15.98 3.41
CA GLY A 54 3.41 16.80 4.43
C GLY A 54 4.29 16.02 5.42
N LEU A 55 4.11 14.70 5.56
CA LEU A 55 4.94 13.86 6.43
C LEU A 55 6.32 13.54 5.84
N GLY A 56 6.44 13.63 4.51
CA GLY A 56 7.63 13.20 3.77
C GLY A 56 7.62 11.72 3.37
N VAL A 57 8.35 11.43 2.29
CA VAL A 57 8.32 10.14 1.57
C VAL A 57 8.79 8.94 2.38
N HIS A 58 9.62 9.17 3.40
CA HIS A 58 10.13 8.12 4.29
C HIS A 58 9.05 7.59 5.24
N LEU A 59 8.05 8.41 5.59
CA LEU A 59 6.90 7.99 6.40
C LEU A 59 5.75 7.53 5.51
N SER A 60 5.45 8.28 4.46
CA SER A 60 4.38 7.96 3.52
C SER A 60 4.77 8.29 2.09
N PHE A 61 4.84 7.25 1.25
CA PHE A 61 5.12 7.39 -0.17
C PHE A 61 3.81 7.44 -0.97
N VAL A 62 3.35 8.66 -1.26
CA VAL A 62 2.01 8.92 -1.82
C VAL A 62 1.96 8.72 -3.34
N ARG A 63 0.94 8.00 -3.79
CA ARG A 63 0.58 7.80 -5.21
C ARG A 63 -0.93 7.96 -5.42
N SER A 64 -1.31 8.55 -6.55
CA SER A 64 -2.65 8.48 -7.11
C SER A 64 -2.83 7.12 -7.78
N ILE A 65 -3.97 6.48 -7.52
CA ILE A 65 -4.31 5.20 -8.12
C ILE A 65 -4.51 5.34 -9.63
N THR A 66 -5.11 6.45 -10.08
CA THR A 66 -5.49 6.65 -11.48
C THR A 66 -4.47 7.49 -12.26
N MET A 67 -3.79 8.43 -11.61
CA MET A 67 -2.93 9.43 -12.29
C MET A 67 -1.43 9.11 -12.26
N ASP A 68 -0.97 8.22 -11.38
CA ASP A 68 0.45 7.86 -11.31
C ASP A 68 0.75 6.53 -12.02
N LYS A 69 2.02 6.38 -12.44
CA LYS A 69 2.56 5.11 -12.92
C LYS A 69 2.90 4.22 -11.73
N TRP A 70 2.57 2.94 -11.88
CA TRP A 70 2.82 1.89 -10.88
C TRP A 70 3.77 0.85 -11.43
N ASP A 71 4.76 0.48 -10.63
CA ASP A 71 5.66 -0.65 -10.91
C ASP A 71 5.24 -1.88 -10.09
N ASP A 72 5.76 -3.05 -10.48
CA ASP A 72 5.42 -4.33 -9.85
C ASP A 72 5.74 -4.38 -8.36
N ARG A 73 6.79 -3.69 -7.92
CA ARG A 73 7.16 -3.64 -6.50
C ARG A 73 6.15 -2.82 -5.73
N GLN A 74 5.72 -1.68 -6.26
CA GLN A 74 4.67 -0.85 -5.66
C GLN A 74 3.34 -1.61 -5.58
N LEU A 75 2.98 -2.35 -6.63
CA LEU A 75 1.78 -3.21 -6.61
C LEU A 75 1.89 -4.30 -5.54
N ALA A 76 3.05 -4.96 -5.42
CA ALA A 76 3.27 -5.98 -4.40
C ALA A 76 3.13 -5.42 -2.96
N PHE A 77 3.55 -4.18 -2.70
CA PHE A 77 3.30 -3.50 -1.43
C PHE A 77 1.80 -3.33 -1.15
N MET A 78 1.01 -2.94 -2.15
CA MET A 78 -0.43 -2.77 -2.00
C MET A 78 -1.13 -4.13 -1.78
N GLU A 79 -0.66 -5.19 -2.44
CA GLU A 79 -1.19 -6.54 -2.26
C GLU A 79 -0.87 -7.16 -0.89
N ALA A 80 0.33 -6.91 -0.36
CA ALA A 80 0.73 -7.40 0.96
C ALA A 80 0.09 -6.61 2.12
N GLY A 81 -0.36 -5.38 1.84
CA GLY A 81 -0.94 -4.48 2.84
C GLY A 81 -2.46 -4.60 2.96
N GLY A 82 -3.14 -3.49 2.66
CA GLY A 82 -4.57 -3.31 2.84
C GLY A 82 -4.92 -2.58 4.13
N ASN A 83 -6.00 -1.79 4.07
CA ASN A 83 -6.44 -0.94 5.16
C ASN A 83 -6.81 -1.73 6.41
N LYS A 84 -7.45 -2.90 6.24
CA LYS A 84 -7.84 -3.77 7.35
C LYS A 84 -6.62 -4.24 8.14
N ALA A 85 -5.66 -4.86 7.45
CA ALA A 85 -4.46 -5.42 8.08
C ALA A 85 -3.63 -4.33 8.76
N CYS A 86 -3.44 -3.18 8.11
CA CYS A 86 -2.72 -2.06 8.71
C CYS A 86 -3.44 -1.53 9.96
N LYS A 87 -4.77 -1.31 9.88
CA LYS A 87 -5.58 -0.82 11.01
C LYS A 87 -5.52 -1.77 12.21
N GLU A 88 -5.67 -3.07 11.99
CA GLU A 88 -5.58 -4.09 13.04
C GLU A 88 -4.20 -4.08 13.70
N PHE A 89 -3.13 -4.06 12.90
CA PHE A 89 -1.76 -4.02 13.40
C PHE A 89 -1.48 -2.76 14.24
N LEU A 90 -1.90 -1.58 13.78
CA LEU A 90 -1.69 -0.33 14.50
C LEU A 90 -2.53 -0.24 15.79
N LYS A 91 -3.71 -0.87 15.82
CA LYS A 91 -4.53 -0.99 17.03
C LYS A 91 -3.85 -1.87 18.08
N GLU A 92 -3.33 -3.02 17.69
CA GLU A 92 -2.55 -3.90 18.57
C GLU A 92 -1.34 -3.17 19.17
N HIS A 93 -0.71 -2.30 18.38
CA HIS A 93 0.43 -1.47 18.81
C HIS A 93 0.01 -0.15 19.49
N LYS A 94 -1.29 0.04 19.78
CA LYS A 94 -1.86 1.22 20.47
C LYS A 94 -1.48 2.57 19.83
N CYS A 95 -1.37 2.59 18.51
CA CYS A 95 -0.97 3.78 17.75
C CYS A 95 -1.97 4.20 16.68
N PHE A 96 -3.06 3.44 16.47
CA PHE A 96 -4.08 3.80 15.49
C PHE A 96 -4.89 5.04 15.91
N ASP A 97 -5.23 5.20 17.18
CA ASP A 97 -6.08 6.33 17.60
C ASP A 97 -5.30 7.66 17.79
N LEU A 98 -4.00 7.67 17.50
CA LEU A 98 -3.17 8.88 17.53
C LEU A 98 -3.54 9.85 16.40
N PRO A 99 -3.28 11.17 16.58
CA PRO A 99 -3.35 12.14 15.49
C PRO A 99 -2.51 11.69 14.28
N LEU A 100 -2.98 11.96 13.06
CA LEU A 100 -2.42 11.42 11.80
C LEU A 100 -0.88 11.47 11.74
N ALA A 101 -0.29 12.64 12.02
CA ALA A 101 1.17 12.79 11.98
C ALA A 101 1.88 11.89 13.00
N GLN A 102 1.35 11.82 14.23
CA GLN A 102 1.91 10.99 15.30
C GLN A 102 1.70 9.49 15.03
N ARG A 103 0.52 9.10 14.52
CA ARG A 103 0.22 7.72 14.09
C ARG A 103 1.28 7.22 13.11
N TRP A 104 1.50 7.95 12.03
CA TRP A 104 2.40 7.51 10.95
C TRP A 104 3.88 7.67 11.27
N ALA A 105 4.24 8.57 12.20
CA ALA A 105 5.57 8.68 12.77
C ALA A 105 5.86 7.71 13.94
N SER A 106 4.83 6.99 14.42
CA SER A 106 4.98 6.09 15.58
C SER A 106 5.90 4.90 15.31
N LYS A 107 6.45 4.33 16.39
CA LYS A 107 7.20 3.06 16.34
C LYS A 107 6.37 1.90 15.80
N GLY A 108 5.05 1.91 16.03
CA GLY A 108 4.13 0.90 15.48
C GLY A 108 4.05 1.00 13.96
N ALA A 109 3.86 2.20 13.42
CA ALA A 109 3.87 2.42 11.97
C ALA A 109 5.24 2.10 11.33
N GLU A 110 6.34 2.37 12.03
CA GLU A 110 7.68 1.97 11.57
C GLU A 110 7.83 0.45 11.48
N LYS A 111 7.38 -0.29 12.50
CA LYS A 111 7.36 -1.76 12.49
C LYS A 111 6.51 -2.30 11.35
N TRP A 112 5.35 -1.70 11.09
CA TRP A 112 4.49 -2.07 9.96
C TRP A 112 5.23 -1.91 8.62
N ARG A 113 5.85 -0.75 8.36
CA ARG A 113 6.63 -0.51 7.14
C ARG A 113 7.74 -1.55 6.95
N LYS A 114 8.51 -1.85 8.01
CA LYS A 114 9.60 -2.84 7.96
C LYS A 114 9.08 -4.24 7.66
N ARG A 115 8.00 -4.65 8.33
CA ARG A 115 7.34 -5.94 8.09
C ARG A 115 6.89 -6.06 6.63
N LEU A 116 6.19 -5.04 6.13
CA LEU A 116 5.65 -5.05 4.77
C LEU A 116 6.77 -5.11 3.73
N ALA A 117 7.85 -4.34 3.92
CA ALA A 117 9.02 -4.39 3.04
C ALA A 117 9.66 -5.79 3.02
N ALA A 118 9.83 -6.42 4.18
CA ALA A 118 10.39 -7.77 4.25
C ALA A 118 9.50 -8.84 3.58
N GLU A 119 8.17 -8.73 3.73
CA GLU A 119 7.21 -9.61 3.07
C GLU A 119 7.26 -9.46 1.53
N VAL A 120 7.28 -8.22 1.04
CA VAL A 120 7.39 -7.91 -0.40
C VAL A 120 8.72 -8.41 -0.97
N ASP A 121 9.84 -8.12 -0.32
CA ASP A 121 11.15 -8.53 -0.80
C ASP A 121 11.26 -10.07 -0.84
N LYS A 122 10.68 -10.77 0.13
CA LYS A 122 10.59 -12.24 0.13
C LYS A 122 9.72 -12.76 -1.02
N ALA A 123 8.56 -12.14 -1.25
CA ALA A 123 7.64 -12.54 -2.31
C ALA A 123 8.26 -12.36 -3.71
N LEU A 124 8.94 -11.23 -3.95
CA LEU A 124 9.61 -10.95 -5.22
C LEU A 124 10.78 -11.90 -5.46
N LYS A 125 11.60 -12.20 -4.44
CA LYS A 125 12.67 -13.22 -4.54
C LYS A 125 12.11 -14.60 -4.90
N LYS A 126 11.00 -15.01 -4.27
CA LYS A 126 10.33 -16.29 -4.58
C LYS A 126 9.81 -16.33 -6.03
N LYS A 127 9.21 -15.23 -6.50
CA LYS A 127 8.70 -15.12 -7.88
C LYS A 127 9.84 -15.21 -8.90
N ALA A 128 10.97 -14.55 -8.64
CA ALA A 128 12.17 -14.64 -9.47
C ALA A 128 12.74 -16.07 -9.53
N ALA A 129 12.87 -16.74 -8.38
CA ALA A 129 13.39 -18.11 -8.30
C ALA A 129 12.51 -19.15 -9.04
N ARG A 130 11.19 -18.95 -9.06
CA ARG A 130 10.26 -19.81 -9.81
C ARG A 130 10.34 -19.54 -11.32
N ALA A 131 10.52 -18.29 -11.73
CA ALA A 131 10.68 -17.97 -13.16
C ALA A 131 11.95 -18.59 -13.75
N THR A 132 13.01 -18.76 -12.95
CA THR A 132 14.26 -19.42 -13.38
C THR A 132 14.16 -20.94 -13.43
N SER A 133 13.18 -21.58 -12.78
CA SER A 133 13.00 -23.04 -12.81
C SER A 133 12.08 -23.53 -13.92
N ASP A 134 11.15 -22.68 -14.42
CA ASP A 134 10.22 -23.03 -15.49
C ASP A 134 10.84 -22.89 -16.90
N SER A 135 12.10 -22.44 -17.03
CA SER A 135 12.79 -22.23 -18.31
C SER A 135 13.75 -23.37 -18.72
N SER A 136 13.76 -24.50 -18.00
CA SER A 136 14.71 -25.60 -18.22
C SER A 136 14.07 -26.93 -18.68
N ASP A 137 12.80 -26.94 -19.10
CA ASP A 137 12.06 -28.15 -19.51
C ASP A 137 11.56 -28.04 -20.96
N SER A 138 12.45 -27.65 -21.87
CA SER A 138 12.18 -27.56 -23.31
C SER A 138 13.42 -27.95 -24.11
N ASP A 139 13.77 -29.24 -24.08
CA ASP A 139 14.55 -29.95 -25.10
C ASP A 139 14.11 -31.42 -25.15
#